data_AF-A0A9W8RRG0-F1
#
_entry.id   AF-A0A9W8RRG0-F1
#
_cell.length_a   1.000
_cell.length_b   1.000
_cell.length_c   1.000
_cell.angle_alpha   90.00
_cell.angle_beta   90.00
_cell.angle_gamma   90.00
#
_symmetry.space_group_name_H-M   'P 1'
#
loop_
_entity.id
_entity.type
_entity.pdbx_description
1 polymer ?
#
loop_
_entity_poly.entity_id
_entity_poly.type
_entity_poly.pdbx_seq_one_letter_code
_entity_poly.pdbx_strand_id
1 'polypeptide(L)'
;MTDPISISAAAPADLPVLGDFLYSSKLALSINRLLIKDWPNEENQRRNYSSSIESSLSDSSMECLKAVDNTSGNIVGFVVLGKSSALTKPPGDDELSK
;
A
#
# COMPACT_ATOMS: atom_id res chain seq x y z
N MET A 1 18.81 10.63 -23.06
CA MET A 1 18.36 11.07 -21.72
C MET A 1 17.92 9.82 -21.01
N THR A 2 18.53 9.47 -19.88
CA THR A 2 17.98 8.47 -18.96
C THR A 2 16.76 9.07 -18.29
N ASP A 3 15.68 8.30 -18.15
CA ASP A 3 14.50 8.76 -17.43
C ASP A 3 14.89 9.14 -15.99
N PRO A 4 14.37 10.24 -15.43
CA PRO A 4 14.76 10.70 -14.10
C PRO A 4 14.27 9.74 -13.00
N ILE A 5 13.24 8.94 -13.28
CA ILE A 5 12.63 8.00 -12.34
C ILE A 5 12.72 6.57 -12.89
N SER A 6 13.13 5.62 -12.04
CA SER A 6 13.03 4.18 -12.31
C SER A 6 11.99 3.53 -11.41
N ILE A 7 11.27 2.53 -11.92
CA ILE A 7 10.34 1.70 -11.14
C ILE A 7 10.96 0.31 -10.96
N SER A 8 10.92 -0.21 -9.72
CA SER A 8 11.42 -1.55 -9.39
C SER A 8 10.61 -2.18 -8.26
N ALA A 9 10.82 -3.47 -8.00
CA ALA A 9 10.20 -4.14 -6.86
C ALA A 9 10.66 -3.52 -5.53
N ALA A 10 9.71 -3.34 -4.61
CA ALA A 10 10.03 -2.99 -3.24
C ALA A 10 10.60 -4.21 -2.50
N ALA A 11 11.50 -3.95 -1.55
CA ALA A 11 12.19 -4.96 -0.77
C ALA A 11 12.00 -4.70 0.73
N PRO A 12 12.23 -5.70 1.61
CA PRO A 12 12.13 -5.53 3.06
C PRO A 12 13.00 -4.40 3.61
N ALA A 13 14.16 -4.12 2.99
CA ALA A 13 15.04 -3.03 3.38
C ALA A 13 14.42 -1.63 3.18
N ASP A 14 13.41 -1.50 2.32
CA ASP A 14 12.70 -0.24 2.07
C ASP A 14 11.65 0.07 3.15
N LEU A 15 11.33 -0.91 4.02
CA LEU A 15 10.24 -0.83 5.00
C LEU A 15 10.24 0.46 5.84
N PRO A 16 11.38 0.96 6.38
CA PRO A 16 11.36 2.20 7.15
C PRO A 16 10.84 3.40 6.34
N VAL A 17 11.30 3.55 5.09
CA VAL A 17 10.92 4.66 4.21
C VAL A 17 9.47 4.54 3.77
N LEU A 18 9.05 3.34 3.38
CA LEU A 18 7.69 3.08 2.92
C LEU A 18 6.66 3.21 4.05
N GLY A 19 7.01 2.79 5.27
CA GLY A 19 6.19 3.00 6.46
C GLY A 19 5.97 4.48 6.76
N ASP A 20 7.02 5.30 6.64
CA ASP A 20 6.93 6.75 6.81
C ASP A 20 6.08 7.44 5.74
N PHE A 21 6.16 6.97 4.49
CA PHE A 21 5.29 7.46 3.40
C PHE A 21 3.83 7.17 3.71
N LEU A 22 3.51 5.93 4.09
CA LEU A 22 2.14 5.55 4.41
C LEU A 22 1.64 6.33 5.63
N TYR A 23 2.41 6.39 6.71
CA TYR A 23 2.08 7.18 7.90
C TYR A 23 1.78 8.64 7.55
N SER A 24 2.68 9.31 6.83
CA SER A 24 2.51 10.72 6.45
C SER A 24 1.27 10.94 5.59
N SER A 25 1.01 10.04 4.63
CA SER A 25 -0.18 10.12 3.78
C SER A 25 -1.48 9.94 4.57
N LYS A 26 -1.48 9.09 5.61
CA LYS A 26 -2.65 8.80 6.43
C LYS A 26 -2.85 9.86 7.51
N LEU A 27 -1.79 10.45 8.05
CA LEU A 27 -1.88 11.51 9.04
C LEU A 27 -2.71 12.71 8.55
N ALA A 28 -2.64 13.00 7.25
CA ALA A 28 -3.38 14.08 6.61
C ALA A 28 -4.88 13.79 6.43
N LEU A 29 -5.32 12.52 6.54
CA LEU A 29 -6.72 12.15 6.29
C LEU A 29 -7.58 12.42 7.53
N SER A 30 -8.58 13.29 7.38
CA SER A 30 -9.49 13.68 8.46
C SER A 30 -10.24 12.50 9.08
N ILE A 31 -10.56 11.45 8.30
CA ILE A 31 -11.22 10.23 8.77
C ILE A 31 -10.43 9.52 9.88
N ASN A 32 -9.11 9.60 9.87
CA ASN A 32 -8.31 8.91 10.87
C ASN A 32 -8.44 9.55 12.27
N ARG A 33 -8.89 10.81 12.37
CA ARG A 33 -9.27 11.43 13.65
C ARG A 33 -10.50 10.78 14.30
N LEU A 34 -11.31 10.06 13.51
CA LEU A 34 -12.50 9.34 13.99
C LEU A 34 -12.20 7.87 14.25
N LEU A 35 -11.26 7.27 13.50
CA LEU A 35 -10.93 5.85 13.61
C LEU A 35 -9.91 5.56 14.72
N ILE A 36 -9.06 6.53 15.06
CA ILE A 36 -7.94 6.32 15.99
C ILE A 36 -8.27 6.97 17.32
N LYS A 37 -8.34 6.13 18.35
CA LYS A 37 -8.49 6.56 19.74
C LYS A 37 -7.24 7.34 20.18
N ASP A 38 -7.45 8.43 20.90
CA ASP A 38 -6.38 9.28 21.46
C ASP A 38 -5.47 9.88 20.37
N TRP A 39 -6.08 10.38 19.29
CA TRP A 39 -5.39 10.98 18.15
C TRP A 39 -4.35 12.06 18.58
N PRO A 40 -3.14 12.09 17.99
CA PRO A 40 -2.70 11.26 16.87
C PRO A 40 -2.05 9.93 17.27
N ASN A 41 -1.81 9.61 18.53
CA ASN A 41 -1.19 8.33 18.94
C ASN A 41 -0.06 7.84 17.99
N GLU A 42 0.93 8.69 17.77
CA GLU A 42 1.91 8.56 16.67
C GLU A 42 2.63 7.21 16.67
N GLU A 43 3.05 6.74 17.84
CA GLU A 43 3.76 5.46 18.00
C GLU A 43 2.93 4.29 17.46
N ASN A 44 1.64 4.22 17.83
CA ASN A 44 0.77 3.15 17.37
C ASN A 44 0.47 3.26 15.88
N GLN A 45 0.31 4.48 15.35
CA GLN A 45 0.11 4.68 13.91
C GLN A 45 1.32 4.22 13.11
N ARG A 46 2.53 4.64 13.50
CA ARG A 46 3.77 4.23 12.83
C ARG A 46 3.93 2.72 12.84
N ARG A 47 3.73 2.08 14.01
CA ARG A 47 3.74 0.62 14.13
C ARG A 47 2.75 -0.04 13.17
N ASN A 48 1.48 0.42 13.19
CA ASN A 48 0.41 -0.16 12.38
C ASN A 48 0.69 -0.04 10.87
N TYR A 49 1.15 1.13 10.40
CA TYR A 49 1.43 1.34 9.00
C TYR A 49 2.68 0.61 8.53
N SER A 50 3.75 0.54 9.33
CA SER A 50 4.89 -0.32 9.02
C SER A 50 4.47 -1.79 8.91
N SER A 51 3.68 -2.31 9.86
CA SER A 51 3.18 -3.68 9.78
C SER A 51 2.29 -3.93 8.55
N SER A 52 1.54 -2.93 8.10
CA SER A 52 0.75 -3.02 6.87
C SER A 52 1.62 -3.13 5.61
N ILE A 53 2.72 -2.38 5.55
CA ILE A 53 3.71 -2.48 4.46
C ILE A 53 4.41 -3.84 4.51
N GLU A 54 4.87 -4.27 5.67
CA GLU A 54 5.54 -5.56 5.87
C GLU A 54 4.65 -6.74 5.44
N SER A 55 3.37 -6.68 5.79
CA SER A 55 2.38 -7.67 5.36
C SER A 55 2.23 -7.68 3.84
N SER A 56 2.18 -6.51 3.20
CA SER A 56 2.06 -6.39 1.74
C SER A 56 3.30 -6.92 1.01
N LEU A 57 4.50 -6.69 1.56
CA LEU A 57 5.76 -7.21 1.00
C LEU A 57 5.89 -8.73 1.15
N SER A 58 5.21 -9.32 2.14
CA SER A 58 5.24 -10.76 2.42
C SER A 58 4.11 -11.54 1.74
N ASP A 59 3.11 -10.85 1.19
CA ASP A 59 1.95 -11.46 0.53
C ASP A 59 2.24 -11.69 -0.96
N SER A 60 2.27 -12.96 -1.38
CA SER A 60 2.53 -13.35 -2.77
C SER A 60 1.39 -13.00 -3.74
N SER A 61 0.21 -12.63 -3.23
CA SER A 61 -0.92 -12.13 -4.03
C SER A 61 -0.83 -10.62 -4.32
N MET A 62 0.15 -9.94 -3.71
CA MET A 62 0.40 -8.51 -3.86
C MET A 62 1.67 -8.27 -4.67
N GLU A 63 1.63 -7.25 -5.52
CA GLU A 63 2.81 -6.71 -6.19
C GLU A 63 3.13 -5.34 -5.59
N CYS A 64 4.31 -5.23 -4.98
CA CYS A 64 4.78 -4.02 -4.34
C CYS A 64 5.88 -3.37 -5.18
N LEU A 65 5.63 -2.15 -5.70
CA LEU A 65 6.56 -1.42 -6.55
C LEU A 65 6.97 -0.10 -5.90
N LYS A 66 8.24 0.27 -6.09
CA LYS A 66 8.80 1.56 -5.67
C LYS A 66 9.27 2.36 -6.89
N ALA A 67 9.12 3.68 -6.80
CA ALA A 67 9.70 4.63 -7.74
C ALA A 67 10.95 5.26 -7.08
N VAL A 68 12.06 5.28 -7.80
CA VAL A 68 13.35 5.81 -7.33
C VAL A 68 13.78 6.95 -8.25
N ASP A 69 14.14 8.09 -7.68
CA ASP A 69 14.83 9.15 -8.41
C ASP A 69 16.27 8.73 -8.68
N ASN A 70 16.62 8.60 -9.96
CA ASN A 70 17.94 8.14 -10.40
C ASN A 70 19.05 9.15 -10.10
N THR A 71 18.71 10.40 -9.81
CA THR A 71 19.69 11.45 -9.46
C THR A 71 20.09 11.36 -8.01
N SER A 72 19.12 11.22 -7.10
CA SER A 72 19.36 11.21 -5.66
C SER A 72 19.44 9.81 -5.04
N GLY A 73 18.95 8.79 -5.74
CA GLY A 73 18.78 7.43 -5.21
C GLY A 73 17.61 7.29 -4.22
N ASN A 74 16.86 8.35 -3.98
CA ASN A 74 15.76 8.33 -3.03
C ASN A 74 14.53 7.64 -3.61
N ILE A 75 13.84 6.88 -2.76
CA ILE A 75 12.48 6.42 -3.07
C ILE A 75 11.58 7.65 -3.06
N VAL A 76 10.79 7.84 -4.10
CA VAL A 76 9.88 8.99 -4.27
C VAL A 76 8.42 8.57 -4.43
N GLY A 77 8.16 7.27 -4.52
CA GLY A 77 6.80 6.74 -4.63
C GLY A 77 6.74 5.25 -4.32
N PHE A 78 5.54 4.81 -3.97
CA PHE A 78 5.25 3.43 -3.63
C PHE A 78 3.82 3.07 -4.02
N VAL A 79 3.64 1.91 -4.62
CA VAL A 79 2.31 1.39 -5.00
C VAL A 79 2.23 -0.10 -4.66
N VAL A 80 1.09 -0.50 -4.13
CA VAL A 80 0.74 -1.90 -3.89
C VAL A 80 -0.43 -2.25 -4.80
N LEU A 81 -0.27 -3.30 -5.59
CA LEU A 81 -1.30 -3.83 -6.48
C LEU A 81 -1.73 -5.19 -5.94
N GLY A 82 -2.99 -5.31 -5.56
CA GLY A 82 -3.58 -6.59 -5.16
C GLY A 82 -4.33 -7.25 -6.32
N LYS A 83 -4.11 -8.54 -6.53
CA LYS A 83 -4.87 -9.29 -7.53
C LYS A 83 -6.29 -9.56 -7.01
N SER A 84 -7.29 -8.94 -7.60
CA SER A 84 -8.70 -9.27 -7.32
C SER A 84 -9.09 -10.56 -8.05
N SER A 85 -9.65 -11.53 -7.34
CA SER A 85 -10.28 -12.72 -7.94
C SER A 85 -11.73 -12.44 -8.35
N ALA A 86 -12.01 -11.34 -9.03
CA ALA A 86 -13.35 -11.09 -9.54
C ALA A 86 -13.55 -11.81 -10.87
N LEU A 87 -13.90 -13.11 -10.82
CA LEU A 87 -14.69 -13.82 -11.83
C LEU A 87 -15.22 -15.16 -11.25
N THR A 88 -15.90 -15.13 -10.11
CA THR A 88 -16.99 -16.10 -9.87
C THR A 88 -18.29 -15.36 -10.15
N LYS A 89 -18.87 -15.61 -11.33
CA LYS A 89 -20.27 -15.27 -11.64
C LYS A 89 -21.11 -15.79 -10.45
N PRO A 90 -21.98 -14.97 -9.81
CA PRO A 90 -22.89 -15.48 -8.80
C PRO A 90 -23.71 -16.64 -9.41
N PRO A 91 -23.94 -17.73 -8.68
CA PRO A 91 -24.68 -18.87 -9.21
C PRO A 91 -26.11 -18.44 -9.58
N GLY A 92 -26.39 -18.50 -10.89
CA GLY A 92 -27.69 -18.74 -11.51
C GLY A 92 -28.89 -17.86 -11.11
N ASP A 93 -29.16 -16.83 -11.91
CA ASP A 93 -30.53 -16.32 -12.15
C ASP A 93 -31.26 -17.19 -13.20
N ASP A 94 -31.08 -18.52 -13.19
CA ASP A 94 -31.73 -19.47 -14.13
C ASP A 94 -32.87 -20.25 -13.46
N GLU A 95 -33.60 -19.62 -12.54
CA GLU A 95 -34.95 -20.07 -12.14
C GLU A 95 -35.91 -18.87 -12.14
N LEU A 96 -36.36 -18.45 -13.32
CA LEU A 96 -37.76 -18.09 -13.55
C LEU A 96 -38.00 -17.85 -15.04
N SER A 97 -38.32 -18.89 -15.80
CA SER A 97 -39.13 -18.75 -17.01
C SER A 97 -39.61 -20.11 -17.55
N LYS A 98 -40.92 -20.29 -17.39
CA LYS A 98 -41.87 -21.22 -18.03
C LYS A 98 -42.10 -22.57 -17.35
#